data_AF-A0A3B8WYL5-F1
#
_entry.id   AF-A0A3B8WYL5-F1
#
_cell.length_a   1.000
_cell.length_b   1.000
_cell.length_c   1.000
_cell.angle_alpha   90.00
_cell.angle_beta   90.00
_cell.angle_gamma   90.00
#
_symmetry.space_group_name_H-M   'P 1'
#
loop_
_entity.id
_entity.type
_entity.pdbx_description
1 polymer ?
#
loop_
_entity_poly.entity_id
_entity_poly.type
_entity_poly.pdbx_seq_one_letter_code
_entity_poly.pdbx_strand_id
1 'polypeptide(L)'
;MQPQFTAVQFYTLFDGLQLIRELVALFRTVQRFRGASIAWAAGDNSFERTNLELVDELGRNRVMLELFRTTRHDLLSQSEWRTLNTGLDTVVTQVAAGEHLANYEHKSELLQLIIRLIQRVASSRNYFSGSFQSDRLNECRKFASAESDRDLIRLVFLEVLQFTETIGRLRGLATYAAVIGDVDHRLADQLEAIVVSVHQQLEQFRAHASGFQHYALKGIPSLVERQVNETKLLELTRAIKIGIINHAETPPDGQALFTMATEVIDIHLQIVYQTIDYLNAKTQHRLDCWYHGG
;
A
#
# COMPACT_ATOMS: atom_id res chain seq x y z
N MET A 1 -30.65 -1.98 -24.94
CA MET A 1 -29.27 -2.07 -25.48
C MET A 1 -28.31 -2.03 -24.31
N GLN A 2 -27.57 -3.11 -24.06
CA GLN A 2 -26.47 -3.06 -23.09
C GLN A 2 -25.32 -2.26 -23.69
N PRO A 3 -24.63 -1.40 -22.91
CA PRO A 3 -23.51 -0.63 -23.42
C PRO A 3 -22.39 -1.59 -23.82
N GLN A 4 -22.03 -1.56 -25.11
CA GLN A 4 -20.87 -2.29 -25.64
C GLN A 4 -19.60 -1.77 -24.98
N PHE A 5 -18.69 -2.68 -24.62
CA PHE A 5 -17.35 -2.32 -24.13
C PHE A 5 -16.58 -1.62 -25.25
N THR A 6 -16.21 -0.35 -25.06
CA THR A 6 -15.53 0.44 -26.11
C THR A 6 -14.02 0.48 -25.88
N ALA A 7 -13.24 0.70 -26.95
CA ALA A 7 -11.79 0.95 -26.84
C ALA A 7 -11.47 2.11 -25.88
N VAL A 8 -12.33 3.13 -25.83
CA VAL A 8 -12.21 4.25 -24.87
C VAL A 8 -12.35 3.75 -23.42
N GLN A 9 -13.32 2.89 -23.14
CA GLN A 9 -13.49 2.28 -21.82
C GLN A 9 -12.30 1.40 -21.45
N PHE A 10 -11.74 0.64 -22.39
CA PHE A 10 -10.53 -0.16 -22.16
C PHE A 10 -9.36 0.71 -21.68
N TYR A 11 -8.97 1.74 -22.45
CA TYR A 11 -7.84 2.61 -22.08
C TYR A 11 -8.09 3.32 -20.75
N THR A 12 -9.32 3.76 -20.53
CA THR A 12 -9.72 4.40 -19.27
C THR A 12 -9.48 3.51 -18.04
N LEU A 13 -9.81 2.22 -18.13
CA LEU A 13 -9.60 1.25 -17.04
C LEU A 13 -8.12 0.89 -16.90
N PHE A 14 -7.45 0.63 -18.02
CA PHE A 14 -6.04 0.26 -18.06
C PHE A 14 -5.16 1.37 -17.47
N ASP A 15 -5.29 2.60 -17.98
CA ASP A 15 -4.50 3.75 -17.51
C ASP A 15 -4.79 4.05 -16.01
N GLY A 16 -6.03 3.83 -15.56
CA GLY A 16 -6.40 3.95 -14.14
C GLY A 16 -5.67 2.93 -13.24
N LEU A 17 -5.62 1.67 -13.66
CA LEU A 17 -4.89 0.61 -12.95
C LEU A 17 -3.37 0.87 -12.95
N GLN A 18 -2.83 1.41 -14.04
CA GLN A 18 -1.41 1.80 -14.08
C GLN A 18 -1.14 2.99 -13.15
N LEU A 19 -1.99 4.02 -13.13
CA LEU A 19 -1.82 5.11 -12.17
C LEU A 19 -1.88 4.61 -10.72
N ILE A 20 -2.81 3.70 -10.40
CA ILE A 20 -2.87 3.08 -9.07
C ILE A 20 -1.56 2.37 -8.75
N ARG A 21 -0.99 1.60 -9.70
CA ARG A 21 0.30 0.93 -9.51
C ARG A 21 1.42 1.90 -9.18
N GLU A 22 1.53 3.02 -9.91
CA GLU A 22 2.54 4.05 -9.64
C GLU A 22 2.32 4.76 -8.29
N LEU A 23 1.06 5.00 -7.90
CA LEU A 23 0.75 5.57 -6.59
C LEU A 23 1.06 4.58 -5.44
N VAL A 24 0.87 3.28 -5.63
CA VAL A 24 1.25 2.24 -4.65
C VAL A 24 2.76 2.14 -4.53
N ALA A 25 3.50 2.28 -5.64
CA ALA A 25 4.96 2.37 -5.61
C ALA A 25 5.42 3.59 -4.81
N LEU A 26 4.84 4.77 -5.08
CA LEU A 26 5.12 5.98 -4.31
C LEU A 26 4.78 5.81 -2.82
N PHE A 27 3.62 5.25 -2.49
CA PHE A 27 3.21 4.94 -1.12
C PHE A 27 4.27 4.09 -0.41
N ARG A 28 4.70 2.98 -1.03
CA ARG A 28 5.72 2.10 -0.47
C ARG A 28 7.02 2.85 -0.18
N THR A 29 7.52 3.63 -1.14
CA THR A 29 8.78 4.36 -1.01
C THR A 29 8.69 5.45 0.06
N VAL A 30 7.63 6.28 0.07
CA VAL A 30 7.43 7.32 1.10
C VAL A 30 7.31 6.68 2.49
N GLN A 31 6.59 5.57 2.62
CA GLN A 31 6.41 4.90 3.90
C GLN A 31 7.71 4.30 4.43
N ARG A 32 8.53 3.72 3.55
CA ARG A 32 9.84 3.19 3.91
C ARG A 32 10.81 4.32 4.26
N PHE A 33 10.80 5.40 3.48
CA PHE A 33 11.59 6.59 3.74
C PHE A 33 11.21 7.24 5.08
N ARG A 34 9.93 7.33 5.43
CA ARG A 34 9.48 7.82 6.75
C ARG A 34 10.10 7.05 7.90
N GLY A 35 10.15 5.71 7.82
CA GLY A 35 10.73 4.89 8.88
C GLY A 35 12.26 4.99 8.94
N ALA A 36 12.95 4.99 7.79
CA ALA A 36 14.41 5.08 7.75
C ALA A 36 14.92 6.49 8.12
N SER A 37 14.21 7.53 7.71
CA SER A 37 14.61 8.92 7.96
C SER A 37 14.47 9.31 9.43
N ILE A 38 13.44 8.83 10.13
CA ILE A 38 13.31 9.12 11.57
C ILE A 38 14.38 8.39 12.40
N ALA A 39 14.74 7.16 12.03
CA ALA A 39 15.79 6.40 12.71
C ALA A 39 17.18 7.05 12.49
N TRP A 40 17.47 7.45 11.26
CA TRP A 40 18.69 8.19 10.94
C TRP A 40 18.77 9.52 11.67
N ALA A 41 17.68 10.30 11.66
CA ALA A 41 17.63 11.59 12.33
C ALA A 41 17.77 11.46 13.86
N ALA A 42 17.34 10.34 14.44
CA ALA A 42 17.53 10.01 15.85
C ALA A 42 18.95 9.56 16.22
N GLY A 43 19.84 9.37 15.23
CA GLY A 43 21.26 9.10 15.44
C GLY A 43 21.75 7.74 14.93
N ASP A 44 20.89 6.91 14.34
CA ASP A 44 21.32 5.62 13.78
C ASP A 44 21.84 5.77 12.34
N ASN A 45 23.16 5.88 12.22
CA ASN A 45 23.85 6.05 10.94
C ASN A 45 23.73 4.83 10.00
N SER A 46 23.29 3.66 10.48
CA SER A 46 23.08 2.50 9.61
C SER A 46 21.99 2.74 8.56
N PHE A 47 21.07 3.68 8.82
CA PHE A 47 20.00 4.06 7.90
C PHE A 47 20.39 5.08 6.82
N GLU A 48 21.60 5.67 6.88
CA GLU A 48 22.03 6.71 5.93
C GLU A 48 21.93 6.25 4.48
N ARG A 49 22.54 5.10 4.16
CA ARG A 49 22.51 4.52 2.82
C ARG A 49 21.09 4.22 2.36
N THR A 50 20.27 3.63 3.24
CA THR A 50 18.87 3.33 2.94
C THR A 50 18.09 4.60 2.60
N ASN A 51 18.34 5.70 3.31
CA ASN A 51 17.71 6.99 3.02
C ASN A 51 18.11 7.55 1.65
N LEU A 52 19.40 7.52 1.30
CA LEU A 52 19.87 8.00 -0.01
C LEU A 52 19.23 7.20 -1.15
N GLU A 53 19.21 5.87 -1.05
CA GLU A 53 18.57 4.99 -2.05
C GLU A 53 17.07 5.30 -2.21
N LEU A 54 16.38 5.60 -1.10
CA LEU A 54 14.96 5.93 -1.11
C LEU A 54 14.69 7.32 -1.68
N VAL A 55 15.57 8.31 -1.50
CA VAL A 55 15.45 9.62 -2.15
C VAL A 55 15.53 9.48 -3.67
N ASP A 56 16.46 8.66 -4.18
CA ASP A 56 16.58 8.38 -5.61
C ASP A 56 15.34 7.65 -6.16
N GLU A 57 14.77 6.72 -5.40
CA GLU A 57 13.52 6.05 -5.74
C GLU A 57 12.31 7.00 -5.74
N LEU A 58 12.21 7.92 -4.77
CA LEU A 58 11.19 8.98 -4.77
C LEU A 58 11.31 9.88 -6.00
N GLY A 59 12.53 10.21 -6.43
CA GLY A 59 12.78 10.94 -7.66
C GLY A 59 12.22 10.22 -8.89
N ARG A 60 12.46 8.90 -9.00
CA ARG A 60 11.92 8.07 -10.10
C ARG A 60 10.39 8.00 -10.08
N ASN A 61 9.79 7.78 -8.90
CA ASN A 61 8.32 7.75 -8.76
C ASN A 61 7.68 9.09 -9.16
N ARG A 62 8.32 10.22 -8.81
CA ARG A 62 7.87 11.56 -9.19
C ARG A 62 7.87 11.75 -10.71
N VAL A 63 8.91 11.30 -11.40
CA VAL A 63 8.99 11.37 -12.88
C VAL A 63 7.86 10.55 -13.51
N MET A 64 7.60 9.33 -13.04
CA MET A 64 6.52 8.50 -13.57
C MET A 64 5.15 9.16 -13.41
N LEU A 65 4.87 9.77 -12.26
CA LEU A 65 3.60 10.46 -12.03
C LEU A 65 3.46 11.75 -12.87
N GLU A 66 4.56 12.46 -13.13
CA GLU A 66 4.57 13.61 -14.04
C GLU A 66 4.26 13.19 -15.49
N LEU A 67 4.72 12.02 -15.93
CA LEU A 67 4.35 11.45 -17.23
C LEU A 67 2.85 11.14 -17.29
N PHE A 68 2.26 10.56 -16.24
CA PHE A 68 0.80 10.37 -16.17
C PHE A 68 0.05 11.69 -16.23
N ARG A 69 0.52 12.71 -15.50
CA ARG A 69 -0.10 14.03 -15.53
C ARG A 69 -0.08 14.63 -16.93
N THR A 70 1.04 14.54 -17.65
CA THR A 70 1.22 15.17 -18.97
C THR A 70 0.53 14.42 -20.11
N THR A 71 0.35 13.10 -19.98
CA THR A 71 -0.24 12.25 -21.03
C THR A 71 -1.71 11.88 -20.78
N ARG A 72 -2.17 11.91 -19.52
CA ARG A 72 -3.51 11.48 -19.07
C ARG A 72 -4.12 12.46 -18.05
N HIS A 73 -4.36 13.70 -18.49
CA HIS A 73 -4.82 14.81 -17.65
C HIS A 73 -6.11 14.55 -16.86
N ASP A 74 -6.95 13.60 -17.27
CA ASP A 74 -8.21 13.27 -16.61
C ASP A 74 -8.02 12.38 -15.37
N LEU A 75 -6.88 11.70 -15.24
CA LEU A 75 -6.62 10.76 -14.15
C LEU A 75 -6.06 11.42 -12.89
N LEU A 76 -5.19 12.40 -13.07
CA LEU A 76 -4.57 13.18 -11.99
C LEU A 76 -4.69 14.67 -12.32
N SER A 77 -5.55 15.38 -11.58
CA SER A 77 -5.77 16.80 -11.82
C SER A 77 -4.53 17.62 -11.47
N GLN A 78 -4.43 18.81 -12.07
CA GLN A 78 -3.33 19.74 -11.78
C GLN A 78 -3.24 20.11 -10.30
N SER A 79 -4.38 20.21 -9.61
CA SER A 79 -4.42 20.51 -8.18
C SER A 79 -3.85 19.36 -7.35
N GLU A 80 -4.30 18.13 -7.62
CA GLU A 80 -3.81 16.94 -6.91
C GLU A 80 -2.32 16.74 -7.13
N TRP A 81 -1.84 16.91 -8.37
CA TRP A 81 -0.42 16.87 -8.67
C TRP A 81 0.37 17.91 -7.89
N ARG A 82 -0.07 19.18 -7.88
CA ARG A 82 0.62 20.23 -7.13
C ARG A 82 0.70 19.89 -5.65
N THR A 83 -0.41 19.47 -5.04
CA THR A 83 -0.42 19.08 -3.62
C THR A 83 0.52 17.92 -3.34
N LEU A 84 0.49 16.87 -4.18
CA LEU A 84 1.37 15.71 -4.05
C LEU A 84 2.84 16.10 -4.21
N ASN A 85 3.15 16.86 -5.25
CA ASN A 85 4.50 17.31 -5.58
C ASN A 85 5.09 18.20 -4.48
N THR A 86 4.32 19.17 -3.98
CA THR A 86 4.74 20.00 -2.84
C THR A 86 4.98 19.14 -1.60
N GLY A 87 4.10 18.18 -1.31
CA GLY A 87 4.29 17.26 -0.18
C GLY A 87 5.60 16.46 -0.30
N LEU A 88 5.94 15.98 -1.50
CA LEU A 88 7.20 15.27 -1.75
C LEU A 88 8.43 16.17 -1.55
N ASP A 89 8.38 17.41 -2.04
CA ASP A 89 9.47 18.39 -1.86
C ASP A 89 9.71 18.68 -0.36
N THR A 90 8.64 18.82 0.43
CA THR A 90 8.73 19.02 1.88
C THR A 90 9.32 17.79 2.59
N VAL A 91 8.88 16.59 2.21
CA VAL A 91 9.31 15.34 2.86
C VAL A 91 10.81 15.08 2.72
N VAL A 92 11.39 15.40 1.55
CA VAL A 92 12.83 15.19 1.27
C VAL A 92 13.70 16.25 1.94
N THR A 93 13.21 17.48 2.10
CA THR A 93 14.02 18.59 2.64
C THR A 93 14.04 18.65 4.17
N GLN A 94 12.99 18.17 4.86
CA GLN A 94 12.84 18.28 6.31
C GLN A 94 13.59 17.22 7.16
N VAL A 95 14.57 16.49 6.62
CA VAL A 95 15.14 15.34 7.36
C VAL A 95 15.99 15.74 8.58
N ALA A 96 16.62 16.93 8.58
CA ALA A 96 17.63 17.31 9.56
C ALA A 96 17.21 18.39 10.60
N ALA A 97 15.94 18.80 10.64
CA ALA A 97 15.52 20.01 11.38
C ALA A 97 15.31 19.86 12.91
N GLY A 98 15.74 18.76 13.54
CA GLY A 98 15.59 18.53 14.99
C GLY A 98 14.17 18.18 15.49
N GLU A 99 13.13 18.40 14.66
CA GLU A 99 11.74 18.05 14.98
C GLU A 99 11.34 16.66 14.43
N HIS A 100 12.05 15.60 14.82
CA HIS A 100 11.94 14.26 14.22
C HIS A 100 10.50 13.73 14.13
N LEU A 101 9.73 13.84 15.22
CA LEU A 101 8.35 13.37 15.28
C LEU A 101 7.39 14.25 14.45
N ALA A 102 7.61 15.57 14.37
CA ALA A 102 6.80 16.44 13.52
C ALA A 102 7.04 16.13 12.04
N ASN A 103 8.32 15.95 11.66
CA ASN A 103 8.72 15.55 10.31
C ASN A 103 8.20 14.15 9.93
N TYR A 104 8.05 13.27 10.92
CA TYR A 104 7.43 11.96 10.75
C TYR A 104 5.92 12.08 10.50
N GLU A 105 5.21 12.89 11.27
CA GLU A 105 3.77 13.10 11.09
C GLU A 105 3.45 13.78 9.75
N HIS A 106 4.26 14.72 9.29
CA HIS A 106 4.06 15.33 7.97
C HIS A 106 4.20 14.30 6.83
N LYS A 107 5.11 13.32 6.98
CA LYS A 107 5.20 12.17 6.06
C LYS A 107 3.97 11.26 6.17
N SER A 108 3.40 11.09 7.36
CA SER A 108 2.13 10.37 7.56
C SER A 108 0.97 11.05 6.83
N GLU A 109 0.88 12.38 6.87
CA GLU A 109 -0.14 13.14 6.15
C GLU A 109 -0.04 12.95 4.63
N LEU A 110 1.19 12.95 4.09
CA LEU A 110 1.44 12.64 2.68
C LEU A 110 0.98 11.23 2.30
N LEU A 111 1.27 10.23 3.15
CA LEU A 111 0.81 8.86 2.91
C LEU A 111 -0.71 8.76 2.88
N GLN A 112 -1.40 9.48 3.76
CA GLN A 112 -2.86 9.57 3.75
C GLN A 112 -3.39 10.23 2.47
N LEU A 113 -2.70 11.25 1.94
CA LEU A 113 -3.03 11.82 0.64
C LEU A 113 -2.89 10.79 -0.49
N ILE A 114 -1.78 10.03 -0.52
CA ILE A 114 -1.53 9.02 -1.55
C ILE A 114 -2.61 7.92 -1.50
N ILE A 115 -2.96 7.42 -0.31
CA ILE A 115 -4.05 6.44 -0.12
C ILE A 115 -5.37 7.00 -0.67
N ARG A 116 -5.73 8.25 -0.35
CA ARG A 116 -6.96 8.88 -0.86
C ARG A 116 -6.97 8.98 -2.39
N LEU A 117 -5.84 9.30 -3.02
CA LEU A 117 -5.71 9.32 -4.48
C LEU A 117 -5.93 7.91 -5.06
N ILE A 118 -5.32 6.89 -4.49
CA ILE A 118 -5.51 5.49 -4.91
C ILE A 118 -7.00 5.11 -4.82
N GLN A 119 -7.64 5.37 -3.67
CA GLN A 119 -9.05 5.05 -3.44
C GLN A 119 -9.99 5.79 -4.40
N ARG A 120 -9.71 7.07 -4.70
CA ARG A 120 -10.45 7.84 -5.70
C ARG A 120 -10.35 7.20 -7.08
N VAL A 121 -9.14 6.87 -7.53
CA VAL A 121 -8.94 6.24 -8.85
C VAL A 121 -9.58 4.85 -8.90
N ALA A 122 -9.51 4.09 -7.80
CA ALA A 122 -10.14 2.77 -7.67
C ALA A 122 -11.67 2.83 -7.66
N SER A 123 -12.28 3.87 -7.10
CA SER A 123 -13.74 4.00 -6.96
C SER A 123 -14.41 4.75 -8.11
N SER A 124 -13.70 5.66 -8.78
CA SER A 124 -14.24 6.49 -9.88
C SER A 124 -14.43 5.73 -11.20
N ARG A 125 -13.93 4.50 -11.29
CA ARG A 125 -13.94 3.71 -12.53
C ARG A 125 -14.81 2.47 -12.34
N ASN A 126 -15.72 2.25 -13.29
CA ASN A 126 -16.53 1.04 -13.33
C ASN A 126 -15.73 -0.13 -13.93
N TYR A 127 -14.73 -0.64 -13.21
CA TYR A 127 -13.99 -1.86 -13.56
C TYR A 127 -14.92 -3.06 -13.82
N PHE A 128 -16.17 -2.95 -13.35
CA PHE A 128 -17.23 -3.97 -13.41
C PHE A 128 -18.28 -3.74 -14.50
N SER A 129 -18.21 -2.63 -15.25
CA SER A 129 -19.23 -2.31 -16.26
C SER A 129 -19.11 -3.26 -17.45
N GLY A 130 -20.11 -4.12 -17.65
CA GLY A 130 -20.22 -5.06 -18.76
C GLY A 130 -20.31 -6.51 -18.29
N SER A 131 -21.48 -6.90 -17.77
CA SER A 131 -21.84 -8.31 -17.72
C SER A 131 -22.04 -8.80 -19.15
N PHE A 132 -21.14 -9.66 -19.65
CA PHE A 132 -21.52 -10.52 -20.76
C PHE A 132 -22.58 -11.49 -20.21
N GLN A 133 -23.87 -11.15 -20.37
CA GLN A 133 -24.92 -12.16 -20.35
C GLN A 133 -24.77 -13.00 -21.62
N SER A 134 -23.80 -13.89 -21.61
CA SER A 134 -23.81 -15.05 -22.48
C SER A 134 -23.91 -16.26 -21.58
N ASP A 135 -25.15 -16.64 -21.29
CA ASP A 135 -25.53 -17.97 -20.76
C ASP A 135 -25.09 -19.13 -21.69
N ARG A 136 -24.33 -18.85 -22.77
CA ARG A 136 -23.73 -19.84 -23.67
C ARG A 136 -22.24 -20.13 -23.42
N LEU A 137 -21.59 -19.48 -22.44
CA LEU A 137 -20.15 -19.67 -22.15
C LEU A 137 -19.88 -20.14 -20.71
N ASN A 138 -20.63 -21.14 -20.25
CA ASN A 138 -20.36 -21.80 -18.96
C ASN A 138 -18.99 -22.55 -18.92
N GLU A 139 -18.22 -22.58 -20.02
CA GLU A 139 -16.89 -23.20 -20.10
C GLU A 139 -15.71 -22.22 -19.88
N CYS A 140 -15.94 -20.91 -19.74
CA CYS A 140 -14.86 -19.90 -19.61
C CYS A 140 -14.95 -19.03 -18.33
N ARG A 141 -15.23 -19.61 -17.14
CA ARG A 141 -15.12 -18.87 -15.87
C ARG A 141 -13.66 -18.68 -15.42
N LYS A 142 -12.87 -17.97 -16.23
CA LYS A 142 -11.48 -17.59 -15.91
C LYS A 142 -11.40 -16.47 -14.85
N PHE A 143 -12.45 -15.65 -14.72
CA PHE A 143 -12.47 -14.46 -13.85
C PHE A 143 -13.72 -14.42 -12.95
N ALA A 144 -13.65 -13.64 -11.87
CA ALA A 144 -14.72 -13.41 -10.90
C ALA A 144 -15.96 -12.72 -11.50
N SER A 145 -17.07 -12.73 -10.74
CA SER A 145 -18.22 -11.86 -11.01
C SER A 145 -17.89 -10.39 -10.74
N ALA A 146 -18.71 -9.49 -11.28
CA ALA A 146 -18.61 -8.05 -11.05
C ALA A 146 -18.75 -7.65 -9.56
N GLU A 147 -19.59 -8.38 -8.81
CA GLU A 147 -19.79 -8.16 -7.38
C GLU A 147 -18.55 -8.59 -6.59
N SER A 148 -18.01 -9.78 -6.86
CA SER A 148 -16.78 -10.24 -6.22
C SER A 148 -15.58 -9.34 -6.51
N ASP A 149 -15.43 -8.80 -7.73
CA ASP A 149 -14.36 -7.84 -7.96
C ASP A 149 -14.56 -6.54 -7.18
N ARG A 150 -15.81 -6.10 -6.94
CA ARG A 150 -16.07 -4.90 -6.12
C ARG A 150 -15.63 -5.11 -4.69
N ASP A 151 -15.96 -6.27 -4.13
CA ASP A 151 -15.52 -6.63 -2.78
C ASP A 151 -14.00 -6.78 -2.73
N LEU A 152 -13.37 -7.31 -3.78
CA LEU A 152 -11.90 -7.40 -3.89
C LEU A 152 -11.24 -6.02 -3.94
N ILE A 153 -11.75 -5.10 -4.77
CA ILE A 153 -11.25 -3.71 -4.86
C ILE A 153 -11.39 -3.02 -3.50
N ARG A 154 -12.52 -3.22 -2.80
CA ARG A 154 -12.72 -2.70 -1.45
C ARG A 154 -11.68 -3.27 -0.48
N LEU A 155 -11.56 -4.59 -0.42
CA LEU A 155 -10.59 -5.26 0.45
C LEU A 155 -9.17 -4.73 0.21
N VAL A 156 -8.75 -4.66 -1.05
CA VAL A 156 -7.35 -4.37 -1.39
C VAL A 156 -7.02 -2.89 -1.31
N PHE A 157 -7.82 -2.02 -1.94
CA PHE A 157 -7.48 -0.59 -2.03
C PHE A 157 -7.97 0.24 -0.84
N LEU A 158 -8.88 -0.29 -0.01
CA LEU A 158 -9.27 0.38 1.23
C LEU A 158 -8.62 -0.29 2.43
N GLU A 159 -8.78 -1.61 2.60
CA GLU A 159 -8.41 -2.27 3.84
C GLU A 159 -6.92 -2.64 3.88
N VAL A 160 -6.39 -3.31 2.85
CA VAL A 160 -4.98 -3.73 2.81
C VAL A 160 -4.04 -2.53 2.83
N LEU A 161 -4.31 -1.49 2.03
CA LEU A 161 -3.49 -0.27 2.05
C LEU A 161 -3.49 0.41 3.42
N GLN A 162 -4.65 0.57 4.05
CA GLN A 162 -4.72 1.16 5.39
C GLN A 162 -4.01 0.29 6.43
N PHE A 163 -4.15 -1.03 6.33
CA PHE A 163 -3.49 -1.98 7.22
C PHE A 163 -1.96 -1.92 7.08
N THR A 164 -1.45 -1.90 5.84
CA THR A 164 -0.01 -1.71 5.59
C THR A 164 0.50 -0.38 6.12
N GLU A 165 -0.33 0.66 6.14
CA GLU A 165 0.01 1.95 6.74
C GLU A 165 0.08 1.88 8.26
N THR A 166 -0.84 1.20 8.92
CA THR A 166 -0.78 0.96 10.37
C THR A 166 0.51 0.21 10.75
N ILE A 167 0.88 -0.82 9.99
CA ILE A 167 2.15 -1.55 10.19
C ILE A 167 3.34 -0.64 9.86
N GLY A 168 3.25 0.19 8.83
CA GLY A 168 4.26 1.20 8.50
C GLY A 168 4.46 2.23 9.62
N ARG A 169 3.39 2.58 10.35
CA ARG A 169 3.48 3.44 11.53
C ARG A 169 4.17 2.73 12.68
N LEU A 170 3.76 1.48 12.96
CA LEU A 170 4.40 0.62 13.94
C LEU A 170 5.90 0.49 13.67
N ARG A 171 6.29 0.18 12.42
CA ARG A 171 7.69 0.12 11.98
C ARG A 171 8.44 1.39 12.36
N GLY A 172 7.96 2.55 11.92
CA GLY A 172 8.67 3.80 12.08
C GLY A 172 8.85 4.21 13.55
N LEU A 173 7.77 4.17 14.34
CA LEU A 173 7.83 4.55 15.75
C LEU A 173 8.60 3.54 16.60
N ALA A 174 8.47 2.24 16.34
CA ALA A 174 9.22 1.23 17.06
C ALA A 174 10.72 1.29 16.75
N THR A 175 11.09 1.53 15.47
CA THR A 175 12.49 1.73 15.09
C THR A 175 13.05 2.98 15.78
N TYR A 176 12.31 4.08 15.76
CA TYR A 176 12.69 5.30 16.47
C TYR A 176 12.89 5.07 17.98
N ALA A 177 11.92 4.41 18.63
CA ALA A 177 11.96 4.07 20.04
C ALA A 177 13.18 3.20 20.40
N ALA A 178 13.51 2.22 19.55
CA ALA A 178 14.70 1.38 19.72
C ALA A 178 16.01 2.17 19.61
N VAL A 179 16.08 3.18 18.73
CA VAL A 179 17.27 4.02 18.53
C VAL A 179 17.48 4.98 19.70
N ILE A 180 16.42 5.66 20.16
CA ILE A 180 16.56 6.63 21.26
C ILE A 180 16.78 5.97 22.62
N GLY A 181 16.33 4.71 22.79
CA GLY A 181 16.50 3.91 24.01
C GLY A 181 15.68 4.37 25.24
N ASP A 182 15.32 5.65 25.32
CA ASP A 182 14.52 6.24 26.39
C ASP A 182 13.10 6.54 25.89
N VAL A 183 12.20 5.56 26.05
CA VAL A 183 10.82 5.63 25.58
C VAL A 183 9.96 6.26 26.66
N ASP A 184 9.46 7.47 26.41
CA ASP A 184 8.50 8.11 27.31
C ASP A 184 7.13 7.42 27.29
N HIS A 185 6.31 7.71 28.31
CA HIS A 185 4.96 7.14 28.42
C HIS A 185 4.08 7.45 27.20
N ARG A 186 4.26 8.61 26.57
CA ARG A 186 3.43 9.02 25.42
C ARG A 186 3.74 8.16 24.20
N LEU A 187 5.02 7.91 23.91
CA LEU A 187 5.45 7.06 22.80
C LEU A 187 5.07 5.60 23.06
N ALA A 188 5.19 5.13 24.30
CA ALA A 188 4.74 3.79 24.71
C ALA A 188 3.22 3.60 24.49
N ASP A 189 2.39 4.54 24.94
CA ASP A 189 0.93 4.52 24.75
C ASP A 189 0.55 4.55 23.26
N GLN A 190 1.27 5.35 22.45
CA GLN A 190 1.07 5.38 21.01
C GLN A 190 1.40 4.05 20.34
N LEU A 191 2.52 3.40 20.73
CA LEU A 191 2.89 2.09 20.21
C LEU A 191 1.88 1.00 20.61
N GLU A 192 1.43 0.99 21.86
CA GLU A 192 0.42 0.03 22.33
C GLU A 192 -0.88 0.20 21.55
N ALA A 193 -1.34 1.45 21.35
CA ALA A 193 -2.53 1.73 20.54
C ALA A 193 -2.39 1.23 19.10
N ILE A 194 -1.21 1.38 18.49
CA ILE A 194 -0.94 0.87 17.13
C ILE A 194 -0.94 -0.67 17.13
N VAL A 195 -0.32 -1.33 18.12
CA VAL A 195 -0.32 -2.80 18.25
C VAL A 195 -1.76 -3.33 18.35
N VAL A 196 -2.60 -2.71 19.17
CA VAL A 196 -4.03 -3.04 19.26
C VAL A 196 -4.72 -2.88 17.91
N SER A 197 -4.47 -1.78 17.20
CA SER A 197 -5.04 -1.53 15.88
C SER A 197 -4.61 -2.56 14.84
N VAL A 198 -3.33 -2.96 14.86
CA VAL A 198 -2.79 -4.02 13.98
C VAL A 198 -3.53 -5.34 14.20
N HIS A 199 -3.76 -5.74 15.45
CA HIS A 199 -4.49 -6.98 15.74
C HIS A 199 -5.95 -6.91 15.27
N GLN A 200 -6.65 -5.80 15.52
CA GLN A 200 -8.03 -5.61 15.07
C GLN A 200 -8.14 -5.64 13.53
N GLN A 201 -7.25 -4.93 12.84
CA GLN A 201 -7.23 -4.91 11.37
C GLN A 201 -6.85 -6.26 10.78
N LEU A 202 -5.97 -7.02 11.44
CA LEU A 202 -5.62 -8.37 11.01
C LEU A 202 -6.83 -9.31 11.08
N GLU A 203 -7.61 -9.28 12.18
CA GLU A 203 -8.83 -10.09 12.30
C GLU A 203 -9.89 -9.72 11.25
N GLN A 204 -10.09 -8.43 11.01
CA GLN A 204 -11.00 -7.94 9.97
C GLN A 204 -10.54 -8.40 8.58
N PHE A 205 -9.25 -8.24 8.29
CA PHE A 205 -8.66 -8.68 7.03
C PHE A 205 -8.80 -10.21 6.85
N ARG A 206 -8.57 -11.01 7.90
CA ARG A 206 -8.76 -12.47 7.86
C ARG A 206 -10.20 -12.83 7.49
N ALA A 207 -11.18 -12.19 8.13
CA ALA A 207 -12.59 -12.44 7.89
C ALA A 207 -12.97 -12.09 6.45
N HIS A 208 -12.59 -10.91 5.95
CA HIS A 208 -12.94 -10.49 4.59
C HIS A 208 -12.17 -11.27 3.52
N ALA A 209 -10.87 -11.54 3.72
CA ALA A 209 -10.04 -12.29 2.78
C ALA A 209 -10.48 -13.76 2.64
N SER A 210 -11.15 -14.34 3.64
CA SER A 210 -11.66 -15.72 3.58
C SER A 210 -12.66 -15.95 2.42
N GLY A 211 -13.42 -14.92 2.04
CA GLY A 211 -14.33 -14.97 0.89
C GLY A 211 -13.63 -15.07 -0.46
N PHE A 212 -12.30 -14.85 -0.52
CA PHE A 212 -11.53 -14.80 -1.76
C PHE A 212 -10.61 -16.00 -1.99
N GLN A 213 -10.75 -17.08 -1.21
CA GLN A 213 -9.92 -18.28 -1.33
C GLN A 213 -9.90 -18.88 -2.75
N HIS A 214 -11.01 -18.78 -3.50
CA HIS A 214 -11.07 -19.26 -4.89
C HIS A 214 -10.24 -18.40 -5.86
N TYR A 215 -10.05 -17.11 -5.58
CA TYR A 215 -9.26 -16.18 -6.40
C TYR A 215 -7.76 -16.26 -6.10
N ALA A 216 -7.43 -16.61 -4.86
CA ALA A 216 -6.06 -16.78 -4.40
C ALA A 216 -5.29 -17.83 -5.24
N LEU A 217 -5.98 -18.88 -5.72
CA LEU A 217 -5.38 -19.92 -6.55
C LEU A 217 -5.28 -19.59 -8.05
N LYS A 218 -5.97 -18.54 -8.53
CA LYS A 218 -6.13 -18.25 -9.97
C LYS A 218 -5.47 -16.95 -10.44
N GLY A 219 -5.08 -16.04 -9.52
CA GLY A 219 -4.45 -14.79 -9.92
C GLY A 219 -3.84 -13.94 -8.81
N ILE A 220 -4.09 -14.25 -7.54
CA ILE A 220 -3.58 -13.46 -6.39
C ILE A 220 -2.99 -14.41 -5.33
N PRO A 221 -1.89 -15.12 -5.64
CA PRO A 221 -1.33 -16.16 -4.76
C PRO A 221 -0.92 -15.63 -3.38
N SER A 222 -0.58 -14.34 -3.25
CA SER A 222 -0.18 -13.78 -1.96
C SER A 222 -1.34 -13.65 -0.96
N LEU A 223 -2.61 -13.81 -1.39
CA LEU A 223 -3.74 -14.02 -0.47
C LEU A 223 -3.65 -15.35 0.31
N VAL A 224 -2.90 -16.33 -0.19
CA VAL A 224 -2.58 -17.58 0.52
C VAL A 224 -1.32 -17.40 1.37
N GLU A 225 -0.26 -16.84 0.77
CA GLU A 225 1.05 -16.65 1.43
C GLU A 225 0.95 -15.76 2.68
N ARG A 226 -0.09 -14.93 2.79
CA ARG A 226 -0.36 -14.11 3.98
C ARG A 226 -0.34 -14.91 5.29
N GLN A 227 -0.73 -16.19 5.29
CA GLN A 227 -0.75 -17.00 6.52
C GLN A 227 0.65 -17.12 7.15
N VAL A 228 1.69 -17.25 6.33
CA VAL A 228 3.09 -17.29 6.80
C VAL A 228 3.53 -15.92 7.33
N ASN A 229 3.02 -14.86 6.72
CA ASN A 229 3.28 -13.49 7.16
C ASN A 229 2.65 -13.17 8.53
N GLU A 230 1.47 -13.71 8.81
CA GLU A 230 0.75 -13.47 10.07
C GLU A 230 1.59 -13.85 11.28
N THR A 231 2.32 -14.96 11.23
CA THR A 231 3.25 -15.35 12.30
C THR A 231 4.34 -14.31 12.52
N LYS A 232 4.98 -13.81 11.44
CA LYS A 232 6.00 -12.75 11.52
C LYS A 232 5.45 -11.45 12.09
N LEU A 233 4.21 -11.08 11.73
CA LEU A 233 3.55 -9.89 12.28
C LEU A 233 3.30 -10.05 13.79
N LEU A 234 2.87 -11.23 14.24
CA LEU A 234 2.69 -11.50 15.67
C LEU A 234 4.02 -11.48 16.43
N GLU A 235 5.09 -12.03 15.85
CA GLU A 235 6.45 -11.94 16.40
C GLU A 235 6.92 -10.49 16.51
N LEU A 236 6.72 -9.68 15.47
CA LEU A 236 7.03 -8.25 15.46
C LEU A 236 6.32 -7.52 16.60
N THR A 237 4.99 -7.66 16.68
CA THR A 237 4.20 -6.98 17.73
C THR A 237 4.62 -7.42 19.14
N ARG A 238 4.96 -8.71 19.32
CA ARG A 238 5.48 -9.23 20.58
C ARG A 238 6.84 -8.66 20.93
N ALA A 239 7.76 -8.59 19.96
CA ALA A 239 9.09 -8.02 20.16
C ALA A 239 9.00 -6.55 20.58
N ILE A 240 8.11 -5.77 19.98
CA ILE A 240 7.86 -4.38 20.34
C ILE A 240 7.25 -4.28 21.74
N LYS A 241 6.24 -5.09 22.05
CA LYS A 241 5.57 -5.05 23.35
C LYS A 241 6.50 -5.40 24.50
N ILE A 242 7.27 -6.48 24.38
CA ILE A 242 8.20 -6.91 25.43
C ILE A 242 9.43 -6.01 25.45
N GLY A 243 10.03 -5.77 24.29
CA GLY A 243 11.34 -5.16 24.17
C GLY A 243 11.35 -3.64 24.31
N ILE A 244 10.30 -2.97 23.83
CA ILE A 244 10.21 -1.50 23.79
C ILE A 244 9.23 -0.99 24.84
N ILE A 245 7.96 -1.43 24.78
CA ILE A 245 6.89 -0.88 25.63
C ILE A 245 7.09 -1.26 27.11
N ASN A 246 7.48 -2.51 27.38
CA ASN A 246 7.68 -3.01 28.74
C ASN A 246 9.12 -2.86 29.26
N HIS A 247 10.01 -2.20 28.51
CA HIS A 247 11.42 -1.98 28.87
C HIS A 247 12.19 -3.25 29.26
N ALA A 248 12.36 -4.19 28.32
CA ALA A 248 13.24 -5.34 28.54
C ALA A 248 14.70 -4.92 28.77
N GLU A 249 15.47 -5.73 29.52
CA GLU A 249 16.91 -5.49 29.77
C GLU A 249 17.75 -5.40 28.50
N THR A 250 17.31 -6.06 27.42
CA THR A 250 17.93 -6.01 26.09
C THR A 250 16.89 -5.58 25.05
N PRO A 251 16.86 -4.28 24.68
CA PRO A 251 15.95 -3.81 23.66
C PRO A 251 16.29 -4.41 22.29
N PRO A 252 15.28 -4.66 21.44
CA PRO A 252 15.49 -5.18 20.10
C PRO A 252 16.24 -4.18 19.24
N ASP A 253 17.09 -4.69 18.34
CA ASP A 253 17.80 -3.88 17.35
C ASP A 253 16.83 -3.17 16.39
N GLY A 254 17.02 -1.87 16.21
CA GLY A 254 16.16 -1.03 15.36
C GLY A 254 16.17 -1.49 13.90
N GLN A 255 17.33 -1.89 13.38
CA GLN A 255 17.46 -2.38 12.01
C GLN A 255 16.73 -3.72 11.81
N ALA A 256 16.80 -4.63 12.79
CA ALA A 256 16.06 -5.88 12.78
C ALA A 256 14.54 -5.66 12.78
N LEU A 257 14.02 -4.78 13.66
CA LEU A 257 12.60 -4.42 13.67
C LEU A 257 12.15 -3.79 12.36
N PHE A 258 12.95 -2.87 11.82
CA PHE A 258 12.66 -2.21 10.56
C PHE A 258 12.56 -3.22 9.41
N THR A 259 13.49 -4.17 9.36
CA THR A 259 13.57 -5.21 8.34
C THR A 259 12.37 -6.15 8.44
N MET A 260 12.09 -6.68 9.62
CA MET A 260 10.96 -7.59 9.87
C MET A 260 9.62 -6.95 9.49
N ALA A 261 9.39 -5.70 9.88
CA ALA A 261 8.17 -4.98 9.52
C ALA A 261 8.10 -4.70 8.01
N THR A 262 9.22 -4.43 7.34
CA THR A 262 9.28 -4.21 5.89
C THR A 262 8.91 -5.48 5.12
N GLU A 263 9.42 -6.64 5.53
CA GLU A 263 9.03 -7.93 4.94
C GLU A 263 7.52 -8.18 5.10
N VAL A 264 6.98 -7.85 6.28
CA VAL A 264 5.55 -7.98 6.55
C VAL A 264 4.72 -7.11 5.61
N ILE A 265 5.11 -5.84 5.47
CA ILE A 265 4.43 -4.87 4.59
C ILE A 265 4.53 -5.29 3.12
N ASP A 266 5.69 -5.72 2.66
CA ASP A 266 5.94 -6.04 1.26
C ASP A 266 5.05 -7.19 0.75
N ILE A 267 4.82 -8.22 1.55
CA ILE A 267 3.89 -9.32 1.20
C ILE A 267 2.44 -8.81 1.11
N HIS A 268 2.02 -7.90 2.00
CA HIS A 268 0.67 -7.31 1.91
C HIS A 268 0.54 -6.38 0.69
N LEU A 269 1.57 -5.61 0.35
CA LEU A 269 1.59 -4.82 -0.89
C LEU A 269 1.64 -5.70 -2.14
N GLN A 270 2.21 -6.90 -2.06
CA GLN A 270 2.17 -7.86 -3.16
C GLN A 270 0.73 -8.29 -3.49
N ILE A 271 -0.15 -8.39 -2.50
CA ILE A 271 -1.60 -8.61 -2.73
C ILE A 271 -2.18 -7.47 -3.56
N VAL A 272 -1.78 -6.23 -3.29
CA VAL A 272 -2.22 -5.05 -4.07
C VAL A 272 -1.75 -5.13 -5.51
N TYR A 273 -0.46 -5.39 -5.75
CA TYR A 273 0.08 -5.52 -7.10
C TYR A 273 -0.55 -6.67 -7.89
N GLN A 274 -0.70 -7.85 -7.29
CA GLN A 274 -1.34 -8.98 -7.94
C GLN A 274 -2.82 -8.73 -8.24
N THR A 275 -3.52 -7.97 -7.39
CA THR A 275 -4.89 -7.54 -7.67
C THR A 275 -4.95 -6.62 -8.89
N ILE A 276 -4.02 -5.67 -9.01
CA ILE A 276 -3.91 -4.80 -10.20
C ILE A 276 -3.66 -5.66 -11.45
N ASP A 277 -2.76 -6.63 -11.37
CA ASP A 277 -2.45 -7.54 -12.49
C ASP A 277 -3.64 -8.40 -12.88
N TYR A 278 -4.35 -8.95 -11.90
CA TYR A 278 -5.59 -9.69 -12.12
C TYR A 278 -6.66 -8.83 -12.83
N LEU A 279 -6.86 -7.59 -12.40
CA LEU A 279 -7.83 -6.67 -13.02
C LEU A 279 -7.40 -6.23 -14.42
N ASN A 280 -6.10 -6.03 -14.65
CA ASN A 280 -5.55 -5.76 -15.98
C ASN A 280 -5.75 -6.94 -16.93
N ALA A 281 -5.43 -8.16 -16.48
CA ALA A 281 -5.65 -9.38 -17.26
C ALA A 281 -7.12 -9.59 -17.61
N LYS A 282 -8.02 -9.29 -16.67
CA LYS A 282 -9.47 -9.31 -16.91
C LYS A 282 -9.89 -8.28 -17.95
N THR A 283 -9.37 -7.05 -17.85
CA THR A 283 -9.65 -5.95 -18.78
C THR A 283 -9.16 -6.29 -20.20
N GLN A 284 -7.97 -6.88 -20.33
CA GLN A 284 -7.43 -7.38 -21.59
C GLN A 284 -8.28 -8.51 -22.18
N HIS A 285 -8.65 -9.50 -21.36
CA HIS A 285 -9.48 -10.61 -21.83
C HIS A 285 -10.84 -10.13 -22.39
N ARG A 286 -11.44 -9.11 -21.77
CA ARG A 286 -12.68 -8.49 -22.26
C ARG A 286 -12.50 -7.81 -23.62
N LEU A 287 -11.36 -7.17 -23.85
CA LEU A 287 -11.02 -6.59 -25.14
C LEU A 287 -10.84 -7.68 -26.21
N ASP A 288 -10.15 -8.77 -25.88
CA ASP A 288 -9.93 -9.89 -26.80
C ASP A 288 -11.26 -10.56 -27.19
N CYS A 289 -12.16 -10.79 -26.23
CA CYS A 289 -13.51 -11.30 -26.49
C CYS A 289 -14.33 -10.36 -27.37
N TRP A 290 -14.12 -9.04 -27.27
CA TRP A 290 -14.78 -8.08 -28.15
C TRP A 290 -14.24 -8.15 -29.58
N TYR A 291 -12.92 -8.25 -29.77
CA TYR A 291 -12.31 -8.37 -31.10
C TYR A 291 -12.66 -9.69 -31.82
N HIS A 292 -12.78 -10.79 -31.09
CA HIS A 292 -12.98 -12.14 -31.66
C HIS A 292 -14.42 -12.66 -31.56
N GLY A 293 -15.29 -11.99 -30.80
CA GLY A 293 -16.68 -12.37 -30.57
C GLY A 293 -17.70 -11.52 -31.32
N GLY A 294 -17.25 -10.73 -32.31
CA GLY A 294 -18.09 -10.01 -33.27
C GLY A 294 -18.45 -10.85 -34.49
#